data_AF-A0A9D6L1L0-F1
#
_entry.id   AF-A0A9D6L1L0-F1
#
_cell.length_a   1.000
_cell.length_b   1.000
_cell.length_c   1.000
_cell.angle_alpha   90.00
_cell.angle_beta   90.00
_cell.angle_gamma   90.00
#
_symmetry.space_group_name_H-M   'P 1'
#
loop_
_entity.id
_entity.type
_entity.pdbx_description
1 polymer ?
#
loop_
_entity_poly.entity_id
_entity_poly.type
_entity_poly.pdbx_seq_one_letter_code
_entity_poly.pdbx_strand_id
1 'polypeptide(L)' 'MGRGDKKSKKGKRTQGSFGVSRNRKKIKARLKRTASKKPAKAAGEAAKPKARKVAKKKEE' A
#
# COMPACT_ATOMS: atom_id res chain seq x y z
N MET A 1 -10.27 1.36 -10.45
CA MET A 1 -9.90 0.45 -11.57
C MET A 1 -9.25 -0.83 -11.03
N GLY A 2 -9.73 -2.00 -11.49
CA GLY A 2 -9.41 -3.32 -10.94
C GLY A 2 -8.11 -3.95 -11.46
N ARG A 3 -7.85 -5.20 -11.08
CA ARG A 3 -6.69 -5.98 -11.55
C ARG A 3 -6.79 -6.38 -13.03
N GLY A 4 -8.01 -6.46 -13.59
CA GLY A 4 -8.23 -6.74 -15.01
C GLY A 4 -8.02 -5.53 -15.94
N ASP A 5 -7.97 -4.32 -15.39
CA ASP A 5 -7.84 -3.12 -16.22
C ASP A 5 -6.40 -2.90 -16.68
N LYS A 6 -6.19 -3.13 -17.98
CA LYS A 6 -4.91 -3.02 -18.69
C LYS A 6 -4.33 -1.62 -18.73
N LYS A 7 -5.12 -0.57 -18.49
CA LYS A 7 -4.65 0.83 -18.53
C LYS A 7 -4.17 1.29 -17.15
N SER A 8 -4.80 0.81 -16.07
CA SER A 8 -4.36 1.14 -14.71
C SER A 8 -2.99 0.56 -14.34
N LYS A 9 -2.35 1.22 -13.37
CA LYS A 9 -1.13 0.72 -12.73
C LYS A 9 -1.33 -0.65 -12.06
N LYS A 10 -2.55 -0.94 -11.59
CA LYS A 10 -2.89 -2.20 -10.91
C LYS A 10 -2.97 -3.36 -11.91
N GLY A 11 -3.66 -3.21 -13.03
CA GLY A 11 -3.68 -4.28 -14.04
C GLY A 11 -2.36 -4.44 -14.78
N LYS A 12 -1.62 -3.36 -15.05
CA LYS A 12 -0.22 -3.47 -15.53
C LYS A 12 0.68 -4.25 -14.56
N ARG A 13 0.45 -4.14 -13.24
CA ARG A 13 1.14 -4.96 -12.25
C ARG A 13 0.78 -6.43 -12.35
N THR A 14 -0.50 -6.74 -12.45
CA THR A 14 -0.98 -8.12 -12.54
C THR A 14 -0.50 -8.82 -13.81
N GLN A 15 -0.47 -8.10 -14.94
CA GLN A 15 -0.01 -8.64 -16.23
C GLN A 15 1.51 -8.63 -16.41
N GLY A 16 2.27 -8.02 -15.50
CA GLY A 16 3.72 -7.86 -15.66
C GLY A 16 4.17 -6.91 -16.78
N SER A 17 3.24 -6.20 -17.43
CA SER A 17 3.56 -5.28 -18.52
C SER A 17 3.85 -3.86 -18.02
N PHE A 18 4.52 -3.07 -18.86
CA PHE A 18 4.86 -1.67 -18.57
C PHE A 18 4.18 -0.74 -19.57
N GLY A 19 4.06 0.53 -19.20
CA GLY A 19 3.42 1.54 -20.04
C GLY A 19 3.44 2.90 -19.34
N VAL A 20 2.61 3.83 -19.80
CA VAL A 20 2.52 5.18 -19.22
C VAL A 20 2.23 5.14 -17.72
N SER A 21 1.27 4.33 -17.30
CA SER A 21 0.85 4.19 -15.89
C SER A 21 1.83 3.41 -15.01
N ARG A 22 2.66 2.53 -15.58
CA ARG A 22 3.71 1.74 -14.90
C ARG A 22 5.03 1.83 -15.68
N ASN A 23 5.73 2.96 -15.56
CA ASN A 23 6.96 3.23 -16.31
C ASN A 23 8.21 2.64 -15.62
N ARG A 24 9.01 1.85 -16.35
CA ARG A 24 10.25 1.20 -15.87
C ARG A 24 11.27 2.17 -15.30
N LYS A 25 11.58 3.26 -16.02
CA LYS A 25 12.62 4.23 -15.63
C LYS A 25 12.24 4.91 -14.32
N LYS A 26 10.98 5.34 -14.19
CA LYS A 26 10.47 5.97 -12.96
C LYS A 26 10.48 5.02 -11.77
N ILE A 27 10.18 3.73 -11.97
CA ILE A 27 10.25 2.71 -10.90
C ILE A 27 11.69 2.50 -10.44
N LYS A 28 12.62 2.25 -11.37
CA LYS A 28 14.06 2.07 -11.03
C LYS A 28 14.62 3.29 -10.30
N ALA A 29 14.29 4.51 -10.75
CA ALA A 29 14.73 5.74 -10.11
C ALA A 29 14.15 5.92 -8.70
N ARG A 30 12.91 5.47 -8.45
CA ARG A 30 12.34 5.46 -7.09
C ARG A 30 13.05 4.45 -6.20
N LEU A 31 13.30 3.23 -6.70
CA LEU A 31 13.99 2.17 -5.94
C LEU A 31 15.41 2.59 -5.53
N LYS A 32 16.17 3.22 -6.44
CA LYS A 32 17.50 3.77 -6.12
C LYS A 32 17.43 4.86 -5.04
N ARG A 33 16.46 5.77 -5.12
CA ARG A 33 16.25 6.83 -4.12
C ARG A 33 15.78 6.29 -2.76
N THR A 34 14.99 5.23 -2.73
CA THR A 34 14.57 4.63 -1.47
C THR A 34 15.71 3.85 -0.82
N ALA A 35 16.63 3.28 -1.60
CA ALA A 35 17.81 2.59 -1.07
C ALA A 35 18.82 3.55 -0.42
N SER A 36 18.96 4.78 -0.93
CA SER A 36 19.89 5.77 -0.38
C SER A 36 19.35 6.55 0.82
N LYS A 37 18.04 6.53 1.04
CA LYS A 37 17.45 7.11 2.26
C LYS A 37 17.57 6.08 3.37
N LYS A 38 18.22 6.45 4.49
CA LYS A 38 18.13 5.69 5.75
C LYS A 38 16.65 5.31 5.93
N PRO A 39 16.33 4.03 6.18
CA PRO A 39 14.94 3.64 6.34
C PRO A 39 14.40 4.45 7.51
N ALA A 40 13.53 5.43 7.22
CA ALA A 40 12.59 5.89 8.21
C ALA A 40 11.81 4.64 8.58
N LYS A 41 12.07 4.14 9.79
CA LYS A 41 11.39 3.01 10.41
C LYS A 41 9.94 3.09 9.96
N ALA A 42 9.49 2.11 9.18
CA ALA A 42 8.08 2.02 8.86
C ALA A 42 7.35 2.21 10.19
N ALA A 43 6.40 3.14 10.25
CA ALA A 43 5.47 3.23 11.36
C ALA A 43 4.61 1.96 11.32
N GLY A 44 5.22 0.84 11.73
CA GLY A 44 4.56 -0.37 12.13
C GLY A 44 4.00 -0.09 13.51
N GLU A 45 2.88 0.61 13.53
CA GLU A 45 2.02 0.74 14.70
C GLU A 45 0.63 1.21 14.22
N ALA A 46 -0.02 0.38 13.41
CA ALA A 46 -1.45 0.22 13.62
C ALA A 46 -1.58 -0.78 14.77
N ALA A 47 -1.37 -0.27 15.99
CA ALA A 47 -1.87 -0.89 17.20
C ALA A 47 -3.26 -1.42 16.90
N LYS A 48 -3.49 -2.72 17.19
CA LYS A 48 -4.82 -3.33 17.19
C LYS A 48 -5.79 -2.28 17.76
N PRO A 49 -6.89 -1.91 17.07
CA PRO A 49 -7.84 -1.00 17.68
C PRO A 49 -8.23 -1.64 19.01
N LYS A 50 -7.87 -0.99 20.12
CA LYS A 50 -8.27 -1.44 21.45
C LYS A 50 -9.78 -1.57 21.36
N ALA A 51 -10.27 -2.81 21.45
CA ALA A 51 -11.69 -3.11 21.41
C ALA A 51 -12.36 -2.13 22.37
N ARG A 52 -13.24 -1.27 21.84
CA ARG A 52 -14.08 -0.43 22.69
C ARG A 52 -14.85 -1.40 23.57
N LYS A 53 -14.54 -1.43 24.87
CA LYS A 53 -15.34 -2.16 25.85
C LYS A 53 -16.74 -1.56 25.78
N VAL A 54 -17.66 -2.30 25.18
CA VAL A 54 -19.09 -1.99 25.28
C VAL A 54 -19.41 -2.08 26.77
N ALA A 55 -19.79 -0.96 27.37
CA ALA A 55 -20.29 -0.95 28.73
C ALA A 55 -21.54 -1.84 28.76
N LYS A 56 -21.48 -2.96 29.51
CA LYS A 56 -22.68 -3.73 29.85
C LYS A 56 -23.63 -2.77 30.55
N LYS A 57 -24.77 -2.45 29.92
CA LYS A 57 -25.91 -1.88 30.63
C LYS A 57 -26.46 -3.01 31.51
N LYS A 58 -26.63 -2.73 32.80
CA LYS A 58 -27.29 -3.61 33.76
C LYS A 58 -28.72 -3.89 33.32
N GLU A 59 -29.18 -5.08 33.73
CA GLU A 59 -30.56 -5.56 33.72
C GLU A 59 -31.54 -4.53 34.27
N GLU A 60 -32.69 -4.42 33.59
CA GLU A 60 -34.02 -4.60 34.18
C GLU A 60 -34.91 -5.25 33.12
#